data_AF-A0A0B1SV96-F1
#
_entry.id   AF-A0A0B1SV96-F1
#
_cell.length_a   1.000
_cell.length_b   1.000
_cell.length_c   1.000
_cell.angle_alpha   90.00
_cell.angle_beta   90.00
_cell.angle_gamma   90.00
#
_symmetry.space_group_name_H-M   'P 1'
#
loop_
_entity.id
_entity.type
_entity.pdbx_description
1 polymer ?
#
loop_
_entity_poly.entity_id
_entity_poly.type
_entity_poly.pdbx_seq_one_letter_code
_entity_poly.pdbx_strand_id
1 'polypeptide(L)' 'ELAYVSRTIRAMMEGPIDDHENLVHFRSIPSHILQKVCHYFLYKNRYEDSDKTIPDFPIEPQLSLELLMAANFLDC' A
#
# COMPACT_ATOMS: atom_id res chain seq x y z
N GLU A 1 -8.39 1.61 7.76
CA GLU A 1 -8.42 0.14 7.62
C GLU A 1 -7.71 -0.36 6.37
N LEU A 2 -8.03 0.12 5.16
CA LEU A 2 -7.35 -0.34 3.93
C LEU A 2 -5.82 -0.21 3.96
N ALA A 3 -5.28 0.80 4.64
CA ALA A 3 -3.84 0.98 4.78
C ALA A 3 -3.13 -0.17 5.53
N TYR A 4 -3.86 -0.98 6.30
CA TYR A 4 -3.33 -2.15 7.01
C TYR A 4 -3.11 -3.37 6.11
N VAL A 5 -3.45 -3.26 4.83
CA VAL A 5 -2.91 -4.15 3.79
C VAL A 5 -1.36 -4.16 3.84
N SER A 6 -0.74 -3.03 4.20
CA SER A 6 0.69 -2.93 4.49
C SER A 6 0.98 -3.27 5.95
N ARG A 7 1.82 -4.29 6.19
CA ARG A 7 2.27 -4.62 7.55
C ARG A 7 3.14 -3.51 8.13
N THR A 8 3.94 -2.84 7.29
CA THR A 8 4.77 -1.70 7.70
C THR A 8 3.91 -0.53 8.20
N ILE A 9 2.87 -0.14 7.46
CA ILE A 9 1.95 0.93 7.90
C ILE A 9 1.23 0.53 9.18
N ARG A 10 0.77 -0.73 9.26
CA ARG A 10 0.13 -1.25 10.47
C ARG A 10 1.04 -1.12 11.69
N ALA A 11 2.29 -1.56 11.58
CA ALA A 11 3.27 -1.44 12.66
C ALA A 11 3.57 0.01 13.05
N MET A 12 3.60 0.93 12.08
CA MET A 12 3.77 2.37 12.35
C MET A 12 2.58 2.97 13.13
N MET A 13 1.36 2.50 12.85
CA MET A 13 0.13 2.99 13.49
C MET A 13 -0.14 2.33 14.85
N GLU A 14 0.29 1.08 15.05
CA GLU A 14 0.16 0.31 16.30
C GLU A 14 1.35 0.52 17.26
N GLY A 15 2.35 1.33 16.87
CA GLY A 15 3.56 1.56 17.66
C GLY A 15 3.34 2.38 18.95
N PRO A 16 4.32 2.38 19.89
CA PRO A 16 4.18 2.95 21.22
C PRO A 16 4.24 4.49 21.28
N ILE A 17 4.08 5.19 20.16
CA ILE A 17 4.21 6.65 20.11
C ILE A 17 2.88 7.26 20.60
N ASP A 18 2.97 7.94 21.73
CA ASP A 18 1.90 8.59 22.52
C ASP A 18 1.18 9.75 21.78
N ASP A 19 1.51 9.96 20.50
CA ASP A 19 0.98 11.00 19.64
C ASP A 19 0.20 10.31 18.51
N HIS A 20 -1.06 9.98 18.80
CA HIS A 20 -1.99 9.22 17.94
C HIS A 20 -2.45 10.01 16.70
N GLU A 21 -1.54 10.70 16.01
CA GLU A 21 -1.85 11.22 14.70
C GLU A 21 -1.92 10.06 13.71
N ASN A 22 -3.09 9.87 13.07
CA ASN A 22 -3.31 8.87 12.01
C ASN A 22 -2.59 9.27 10.71
N LEU A 23 -1.29 9.58 10.80
CA LEU A 23 -0.48 10.17 9.74
C LEU A 23 0.85 9.43 9.60
N VAL A 24 1.11 8.92 8.40
CA VAL A 24 2.41 8.31 8.04
C VAL A 24 3.11 9.20 7.02
N HIS A 25 4.34 9.59 7.32
CA HIS A 25 5.19 10.37 6.41
C HIS A 25 6.19 9.46 5.68
N PHE A 26 5.98 9.26 4.38
CA PHE A 26 6.95 8.58 3.52
C PHE A 26 7.92 9.57 2.87
N ARG A 27 9.19 9.54 3.27
CA ARG A 27 10.25 10.37 2.65
C ARG A 27 10.82 9.75 1.36
N SER A 28 10.75 8.43 1.24
CA SER A 28 11.42 7.66 0.18
C SER A 28 10.47 7.08 -0.86
N ILE A 29 9.16 7.31 -0.73
CA ILE A 29 8.15 6.87 -1.71
C ILE A 29 7.64 8.10 -2.47
N PRO A 30 7.91 8.22 -3.78
CA PRO A 30 7.37 9.29 -4.60
C PRO A 30 5.84 9.27 -4.64
N SER A 31 5.22 10.43 -4.82
CA SER A 31 3.76 10.58 -4.82
C SER A 31 3.05 9.71 -5.87
N HIS A 32 3.61 9.62 -7.07
CA HIS A 32 3.04 8.83 -8.17
C HIS A 32 3.08 7.31 -7.89
N ILE A 33 4.08 6.83 -7.15
CA ILE A 33 4.18 5.45 -6.67
C ILE A 33 3.18 5.22 -5.53
N LEU A 34 3.16 6.14 -4.56
CA LEU A 34 2.25 6.05 -3.41
C LEU A 34 0.78 6.04 -3.85
N GLN A 35 0.42 6.83 -4.87
CA GLN A 35 -0.92 6.81 -5.45
C GLN A 35 -1.29 5.41 -5.98
N LYS A 36 -0.36 4.75 -6.67
CA LYS A 36 -0.60 3.39 -7.20
C LYS A 36 -0.69 2.35 -6.09
N VAL A 37 0.09 2.49 -5.01
CA VAL A 37 -0.03 1.69 -3.79
C VAL A 37 -1.42 1.86 -3.16
N CYS A 38 -1.94 3.08 -3.06
CA CYS A 38 -3.31 3.30 -2.56
C CYS A 38 -4.37 2.62 -3.43
N HIS A 39 -4.21 2.64 -4.76
CA HIS A 39 -5.07 1.88 -5.66
C HIS A 39 -4.96 0.37 -5.41
N TYR A 40 -3.76 -0.14 -5.15
CA TYR A 40 -3.56 -1.54 -4.79
C TYR A 40 -4.28 -1.92 -3.49
N PHE A 41 -4.25 -1.08 -2.45
CA PHE A 41 -4.97 -1.36 -1.20
C PHE A 41 -6.48 -1.51 -1.42
N LEU A 42 -7.08 -0.62 -2.22
CA LEU A 42 -8.49 -0.72 -2.61
C LEU A 42 -8.77 -1.98 -3.44
N TYR A 43 -7.89 -2.28 -4.40
CA TYR A 43 -7.99 -3.46 -5.24
C TYR A 43 -7.92 -4.75 -4.41
N LYS A 44 -6.91 -4.89 -3.54
CA LYS A 44 -6.73 -6.07 -2.70
C LYS A 44 -7.95 -6.29 -1.81
N ASN A 45 -8.37 -5.29 -1.05
CA ASN A 45 -9.54 -5.41 -0.18
C ASN A 45 -10.84 -5.76 -0.94
N ARG A 46 -10.98 -5.31 -2.18
CA ARG A 46 -12.17 -5.61 -2.99
C ARG A 46 -12.18 -7.05 -3.50
N TYR A 47 -11.03 -7.64 -3.76
CA TYR A 47 -10.89 -8.91 -4.47
C TYR A 47 -10.29 -10.05 -3.65
N GLU A 48 -9.73 -9.80 -2.46
CA GLU A 48 -9.07 -10.80 -1.60
C GLU A 48 -9.99 -11.97 -1.24
N ASP A 49 -11.25 -11.69 -0.88
CA ASP A 49 -12.27 -12.70 -0.54
C ASP A 49 -13.42 -12.76 -1.56
N SER A 50 -13.17 -12.33 -2.82
CA SER A 50 -14.22 -12.30 -3.83
C SER A 50 -14.32 -13.59 -4.62
N ASP A 51 -15.52 -14.17 -4.71
CA ASP A 51 -15.83 -15.30 -5.62
C ASP A 51 -15.94 -14.88 -7.10
N LYS A 52 -15.69 -13.61 -7.42
CA LYS A 52 -15.76 -13.07 -8.78
C LYS A 52 -14.42 -13.21 -9.48
N THR A 53 -14.46 -13.18 -10.81
CA THR A 53 -13.24 -13.07 -11.61
C THR A 53 -12.45 -11.83 -11.20
N ILE A 54 -11.20 -12.05 -10.81
CA ILE A 54 -10.27 -11.02 -10.39
C ILE A 54 -9.76 -10.30 -11.66
N PRO A 55 -10.00 -9.00 -11.83
CA PRO A 55 -9.51 -8.25 -12.98
C PRO A 55 -8.01 -7.97 -12.87
N ASP A 56 -7.33 -7.74 -14.00
CA ASP A 56 -5.92 -7.34 -13.97
C ASP A 56 -5.72 -6.01 -13.23
N PHE A 57 -4.63 -5.90 -12.47
CA PHE A 57 -4.16 -4.65 -11.91
C PHE A 57 -3.09 -4.05 -12.84
N PRO A 58 -3.42 -3.10 -13.72
CA PRO A 58 -2.49 -2.65 -14.74
C PRO A 58 -1.33 -1.88 -14.11
N ILE A 59 -0.10 -2.28 -14.39
CA ILE A 59 1.13 -1.58 -13.99
C ILE A 59 1.84 -1.12 -15.25
N GLU A 60 2.09 0.18 -15.34
CA GLU A 60 2.88 0.75 -16.43
C GLU A 60 4.34 0.27 -16.30
N PRO A 61 4.98 -0.19 -17.39
CA PRO A 61 6.34 -0.72 -17.34
C PRO A 61 7.35 0.23 -16.69
N GLN A 62 7.14 1.54 -16.85
CA GLN A 62 7.99 2.60 -16.29
C GLN A 62 7.93 2.64 -14.75
N LEU A 63 6.83 2.20 -14.14
CA LEU A 63 6.63 2.23 -12.69
C LEU A 63 7.05 0.92 -12.00
N SER A 64 7.29 -0.15 -12.75
CA SER A 64 7.45 -1.52 -12.22
C SER A 64 8.54 -1.65 -11.17
N LEU A 65 9.72 -1.05 -11.41
CA LEU A 65 10.85 -1.15 -10.48
C LEU A 65 10.61 -0.38 -9.19
N GLU A 66 10.12 0.85 -9.29
CA GLU A 66 9.82 1.68 -8.13
C GLU A 66 8.67 1.12 -7.30
N LEU A 67 7.63 0.58 -7.95
CA LEU A 67 6.54 -0.11 -7.27
C LEU A 67 7.00 -1.38 -6.57
N LEU A 68 7.91 -2.14 -7.17
CA LEU A 68 8.48 -3.33 -6.52
C LEU A 68 9.25 -2.94 -5.25
N MET A 69 10.06 -1.89 -5.30
CA MET A 69 10.79 -1.40 -4.12
C MET A 69 9.83 -0.90 -3.03
N ALA A 70 8.78 -0.16 -3.42
CA ALA A 70 7.76 0.31 -2.49
C ALA A 70 6.96 -0.84 -1.86
N ALA A 71 6.55 -1.84 -2.65
CA ALA A 71 5.84 -3.01 -2.16
C ALA A 71 6.69 -3.82 -1.18
N ASN A 72 7.98 -4.03 -1.47
CA ASN A 72 8.90 -4.67 -0.56
C ASN A 72 9.08 -3.88 0.75
N PHE A 73 9.19 -2.56 0.68
CA PHE A 73 9.28 -1.71 1.88
C PHE A 73 7.99 -1.73 2.72
N LEU A 74 6.83 -1.74 2.05
CA LEU A 74 5.52 -1.71 2.71
C LEU A 74 5.03 -3.09 3.16
N ASP A 75 5.70 -4.17 2.78
CA ASP A 75 5.30 -5.56 3.03
C ASP A 75 3.82 -5.80 2.68
N CYS A 76 3.47 -5.56 1.41
CA CYS A 76 2.09 -5.64 0.90
C CYS A 76 1.95 -6.33 -0.46
#